data_AF-A0A843I5Z0-F1
#
_entry.id   AF-A0A843I5Z0-F1
#
_cell.length_a   1.000
_cell.length_b   1.000
_cell.length_c   1.000
_cell.angle_alpha   90.00
_cell.angle_beta   90.00
_cell.angle_gamma   90.00
#
_symmetry.space_group_name_H-M   'P 1'
#
loop_
_entity.id
_entity.type
_entity.pdbx_description
1 polymer ?
#
loop_
_entity_poly.entity_id
_entity_poly.type
_entity_poly.pdbx_seq_one_letter_code
_entity_poly.pdbx_strand_id
1 'polypeptide(L)'
;LYEELRFVSDLYYADVYNGNGSFASWDTDNDGLYAEWPYPEGHPQEDYVDMVPDVHLARLACMFKSEVRTMVDKIITYETTAAGSEWFNRMVVVGGDTFDKSIEGGTDYNEGEEATAQALTYMPGFTTVKLWTTLGNLSSETIQTEISKGCGFLYFCGHGSPKSWATHNNGDYKNWTGMYKNTMMKDLTNTGKYPILLVGGCHNSEFDTAPKNLLLGFLKEGFDYFEVNDTWFGSYYKYNYALECWSWVFVKVKGGAIASTGSSGFGGVNVGDYNHDGIADCIQGLDGWFECEFFRLYNQENITILGQTNDQVYNGYAQNFPIDTYRYDAKILQTHILLGDPSLKIGGYN
;
A
#
# COMPACT_ATOMS: atom_id res chain seq x y z
N LEU A 1 14.83 13.54 -8.92
CA LEU A 1 14.02 12.76 -7.96
C LEU A 1 14.65 12.86 -6.59
N TYR A 2 13.82 12.96 -5.54
CA TYR A 2 14.26 12.88 -4.16
C TYR A 2 14.38 11.40 -3.78
N GLU A 3 15.57 10.96 -3.36
CA GLU A 3 15.80 9.56 -2.96
C GLU A 3 15.43 9.36 -1.49
N GLU A 4 14.60 8.36 -1.21
CA GLU A 4 14.32 7.93 0.16
C GLU A 4 15.41 6.98 0.62
N LEU A 5 16.31 7.49 1.45
CA LEU A 5 17.49 6.76 1.91
C LEU A 5 17.18 5.70 2.98
N ARG A 6 16.02 5.78 3.64
CA ARG A 6 15.62 4.89 4.75
C ARG A 6 14.11 4.80 4.83
N PHE A 7 13.62 3.60 5.09
CA PHE A 7 12.21 3.29 5.32
C PHE A 7 12.09 2.10 6.27
N VAL A 8 10.91 1.91 6.86
CA VAL A 8 10.64 0.74 7.70
C VAL A 8 10.14 -0.43 6.86
N SER A 9 10.61 -1.63 7.17
CA SER A 9 10.20 -2.87 6.51
C SER A 9 9.77 -3.91 7.54
N ASP A 10 8.57 -4.46 7.35
CA ASP A 10 8.14 -5.63 8.12
C ASP A 10 8.69 -6.95 7.52
N LEU A 11 9.16 -6.93 6.26
CA LEU A 11 9.79 -8.08 5.61
C LEU A 11 11.07 -8.54 6.33
N TYR A 12 11.81 -7.60 6.93
CA TYR A 12 12.96 -7.90 7.81
C TYR A 12 12.62 -8.90 8.93
N TYR A 13 11.38 -8.89 9.44
CA TYR A 13 10.95 -9.81 10.50
C TYR A 13 10.37 -11.12 9.95
N ALA A 14 10.12 -11.20 8.64
CA ALA A 14 9.49 -12.32 7.97
C ALA A 14 10.49 -13.20 7.19
N ASP A 15 11.52 -12.59 6.60
CA ASP A 15 12.66 -13.25 5.96
C ASP A 15 13.70 -13.59 7.05
N VAL A 16 13.74 -14.86 7.44
CA VAL A 16 14.57 -15.41 8.52
C VAL A 16 15.73 -16.23 7.96
N TYR A 17 15.56 -16.83 6.79
CA TYR A 17 16.53 -17.69 6.14
C TYR A 17 16.70 -17.32 4.66
N ASN A 18 17.95 -17.18 4.25
CA ASN A 18 18.30 -17.17 2.83
C ASN A 18 17.93 -18.51 2.16
N GLY A 19 17.76 -18.52 0.85
CA GLY A 19 17.42 -19.71 0.07
C GLY A 19 18.39 -20.90 0.17
N ASN A 20 19.58 -20.73 0.77
CA ASN A 20 20.51 -21.80 1.11
C ASN A 20 20.31 -22.38 2.53
N GLY A 21 19.31 -21.90 3.28
CA GLY A 21 19.00 -22.28 4.66
C GLY A 21 19.86 -21.61 5.75
N SER A 22 20.73 -20.66 5.39
CA SER A 22 21.46 -19.85 6.38
C SER A 22 20.60 -18.71 6.91
N PHE A 23 20.85 -18.26 8.14
CA PHE A 23 20.13 -17.12 8.73
C PHE A 23 20.33 -15.85 7.91
N ALA A 24 19.23 -15.17 7.55
CA ALA A 24 19.24 -13.88 6.90
C ALA A 24 19.35 -12.77 7.96
N SER A 25 20.56 -12.25 8.21
CA SER A 25 20.75 -11.15 9.17
C SER A 25 20.23 -9.81 8.66
N TRP A 26 20.11 -9.69 7.32
CA TRP A 26 19.99 -8.44 6.58
C TRP A 26 21.14 -7.46 6.80
N ASP A 27 22.20 -7.87 7.50
CA ASP A 27 23.40 -7.09 7.83
C ASP A 27 24.58 -8.06 7.68
N THR A 28 25.06 -8.21 6.45
CA THR A 28 26.02 -9.26 6.05
C THR A 28 27.43 -8.91 6.48
N ASP A 29 27.79 -7.63 6.43
CA ASP A 29 29.10 -7.13 6.83
C ASP A 29 29.16 -6.65 8.29
N ASN A 30 28.02 -6.70 9.00
CA ASN A 30 27.88 -6.47 10.43
C ASN A 30 28.22 -5.02 10.83
N ASP A 31 27.78 -4.06 10.02
CA ASP A 31 28.01 -2.63 10.23
C ASP A 31 26.79 -1.93 10.89
N GLY A 32 25.65 -2.62 10.99
CA GLY A 32 24.41 -2.15 11.60
C GLY A 32 23.50 -1.35 10.67
N LEU A 33 23.81 -1.29 9.38
CA LEU A 33 22.91 -0.93 8.29
C LEU A 33 22.29 -2.23 7.76
N TYR A 34 21.01 -2.17 7.37
CA TYR A 34 20.26 -3.37 7.03
C TYR A 34 19.69 -3.27 5.62
N ALA A 35 19.86 -4.32 4.83
CA ALA A 35 19.49 -4.44 3.41
C ALA A 35 20.03 -3.27 2.57
N GLU A 36 21.24 -2.82 2.85
CA GLU A 36 21.72 -1.56 2.32
C GLU A 36 22.12 -1.62 0.85
N TRP A 37 21.74 -0.55 0.16
CA TRP A 37 22.13 -0.24 -1.20
C TRP A 37 22.88 1.10 -1.17
N PRO A 38 24.16 1.15 -1.55
CA PRO A 38 24.94 2.37 -1.43
C PRO A 38 24.35 3.53 -2.24
N TYR A 39 24.62 4.74 -1.75
CA TYR A 39 24.22 5.98 -2.39
C TYR A 39 25.47 6.86 -2.67
N PRO A 40 25.61 7.50 -3.85
CA PRO A 40 24.64 7.57 -4.96
C PRO A 40 24.47 6.24 -5.73
N GLU A 41 23.48 6.18 -6.62
CA GLU A 41 23.19 4.98 -7.43
C GLU A 41 24.39 4.48 -8.25
N GLY A 42 24.37 3.18 -8.59
CA GLY A 42 25.38 2.53 -9.44
C GLY A 42 26.30 1.55 -8.71
N HIS A 43 26.11 1.37 -7.41
CA HIS A 43 26.78 0.37 -6.60
C HIS A 43 25.87 -0.85 -6.38
N PRO A 44 26.43 -2.07 -6.32
CA PRO A 44 25.67 -3.27 -5.99
C PRO A 44 25.20 -3.22 -4.53
N GLN A 45 24.17 -4.01 -4.22
CA GLN A 45 23.75 -4.27 -2.86
C GLN A 45 24.92 -4.80 -2.02
N GLU A 46 25.07 -4.32 -0.78
CA GLU A 46 26.13 -4.76 0.13
C GLU A 46 25.65 -5.93 1.01
N ASP A 47 24.36 -5.94 1.36
CA ASP A 47 23.72 -7.02 2.11
C ASP A 47 23.09 -8.09 1.23
N TYR A 48 23.44 -9.36 1.46
CA TYR A 48 22.80 -10.48 0.79
C TYR A 48 21.52 -10.88 1.54
N VAL A 49 20.37 -10.58 0.94
CA VAL A 49 19.03 -10.95 1.45
C VAL A 49 18.19 -11.39 0.25
N ASP A 50 17.45 -12.51 0.37
CA ASP A 50 16.63 -12.99 -0.75
C ASP A 50 15.23 -12.36 -0.81
N MET A 51 14.83 -11.65 0.26
CA MET A 51 13.57 -10.92 0.37
C MET A 51 12.33 -11.83 0.23
N VAL A 52 12.47 -13.11 0.58
CA VAL A 52 11.39 -14.09 0.58
C VAL A 52 10.93 -14.35 2.01
N PRO A 53 9.67 -14.08 2.36
CA PRO A 53 9.19 -14.33 3.72
C PRO A 53 9.11 -15.83 4.03
N ASP A 54 9.68 -16.25 5.17
CA ASP A 54 9.56 -17.59 5.75
C ASP A 54 8.30 -17.75 6.62
N VAL A 55 7.80 -16.64 7.15
CA VAL A 55 6.63 -16.60 8.03
C VAL A 55 5.62 -15.56 7.55
N HIS A 56 4.35 -15.95 7.56
CA HIS A 56 3.24 -15.05 7.29
C HIS A 56 3.15 -13.98 8.38
N LEU A 57 3.60 -12.77 8.06
CA LEU A 57 3.70 -11.67 9.01
C LEU A 57 2.69 -10.57 8.68
N ALA A 58 1.99 -10.12 9.71
CA ALA A 58 1.17 -8.91 9.66
C ALA A 58 1.14 -8.23 11.03
N ARG A 59 0.72 -6.96 11.03
CA ARG A 59 0.73 -6.12 12.23
C ARG A 59 -0.66 -5.62 12.60
N LEU A 60 -1.03 -5.86 13.86
CA LEU A 60 -2.04 -5.05 14.55
C LEU A 60 -1.33 -3.88 15.24
N ALA A 61 -1.20 -2.73 14.57
CA ALA A 61 -0.39 -1.59 15.01
C ALA A 61 -1.04 -0.75 16.14
N CYS A 62 -1.69 -1.42 17.10
CA CYS A 62 -2.44 -0.77 18.17
C CYS A 62 -1.50 0.03 19.10
N MET A 63 -1.81 1.31 19.29
CA MET A 63 -1.19 2.13 20.34
C MET A 63 -2.02 2.15 21.62
N PHE A 64 -3.33 1.92 21.52
CA PHE A 64 -4.25 2.00 22.64
C PHE A 64 -5.02 0.70 22.88
N LYS A 65 -5.36 0.44 24.16
CA LYS A 65 -6.21 -0.71 24.54
C LYS A 65 -7.57 -0.72 23.84
N SER A 66 -8.10 0.46 23.50
CA SER A 66 -9.34 0.58 22.74
C SER A 66 -9.21 0.03 21.32
N GLU A 67 -8.05 0.20 20.69
CA GLU A 67 -7.79 -0.29 19.33
C GLU A 67 -7.65 -1.80 19.34
N VAL A 68 -6.96 -2.36 20.34
CA VAL A 68 -6.89 -3.82 20.53
C VAL A 68 -8.29 -4.42 20.64
N ARG A 69 -9.17 -3.81 21.45
CA ARG A 69 -10.57 -4.26 21.57
C ARG A 69 -11.31 -4.16 20.24
N THR A 70 -11.20 -3.03 19.54
CA THR A 70 -11.83 -2.86 18.23
C THR A 70 -11.35 -3.92 17.25
N MET A 71 -10.04 -4.18 17.16
CA MET A 71 -9.51 -5.17 16.22
C MET A 71 -9.95 -6.59 16.56
N VAL A 72 -9.90 -6.99 17.83
CA VAL A 72 -10.39 -8.31 18.27
C VAL A 72 -11.87 -8.47 17.94
N ASP A 73 -12.71 -7.48 18.25
CA ASP A 73 -14.14 -7.50 17.95
C ASP A 73 -14.40 -7.60 16.43
N LYS A 74 -13.62 -6.85 15.62
CA LYS A 74 -13.72 -6.88 14.16
C LYS A 74 -13.32 -8.23 13.58
N ILE A 75 -12.20 -8.81 14.02
CA ILE A 75 -11.72 -10.13 13.57
C ILE A 75 -12.76 -11.19 13.87
N ILE A 76 -13.22 -11.28 15.12
CA ILE A 76 -14.26 -12.25 15.52
C ILE A 76 -15.53 -12.05 14.69
N THR A 77 -15.99 -10.81 14.52
CA THR A 77 -17.19 -10.52 13.73
C THR A 77 -17.01 -10.94 12.27
N TYR A 78 -15.89 -10.58 11.65
CA TYR A 78 -15.62 -10.91 10.25
C TYR A 78 -15.56 -12.43 10.04
N GLU A 79 -14.78 -13.13 10.86
CA GLU A 79 -14.59 -14.57 10.76
C GLU A 79 -15.88 -15.37 10.96
N THR A 80 -16.81 -14.86 11.76
CA THR A 80 -18.06 -15.56 12.11
C THR A 80 -19.27 -15.13 11.29
N THR A 81 -19.20 -14.02 10.54
CA THR A 81 -20.38 -13.46 9.86
C THR A 81 -20.18 -13.07 8.39
N ALA A 82 -18.93 -12.96 7.90
CA ALA A 82 -18.68 -12.55 6.51
C ALA A 82 -19.03 -13.65 5.49
N ALA A 83 -18.93 -14.92 5.89
CA ALA A 83 -19.11 -16.07 5.02
C ALA A 83 -20.50 -16.07 4.36
N GLY A 84 -20.52 -16.09 3.02
CA GLY A 84 -21.76 -16.09 2.22
C GLY A 84 -22.55 -14.78 2.24
N SER A 85 -22.02 -13.72 2.87
CA SER A 85 -22.71 -12.42 2.94
C SER A 85 -22.69 -11.69 1.59
N GLU A 86 -23.79 -11.02 1.25
CA GLU A 86 -23.90 -10.31 -0.04
C GLU A 86 -22.92 -9.13 -0.16
N TRP A 87 -22.61 -8.45 0.96
CA TRP A 87 -21.70 -7.30 0.95
C TRP A 87 -20.28 -7.71 0.58
N PHE A 88 -19.89 -8.96 0.86
CA PHE A 88 -18.55 -9.45 0.54
C PHE A 88 -18.35 -9.56 -0.97
N ASN A 89 -19.37 -9.91 -1.76
CA ASN A 89 -19.29 -10.03 -3.22
C ASN A 89 -19.27 -8.67 -3.96
N ARG A 90 -18.86 -7.60 -3.29
CA ARG A 90 -18.77 -6.25 -3.83
C ARG A 90 -17.30 -5.81 -3.79
N MET A 91 -16.80 -5.26 -4.90
CA MET A 91 -15.45 -4.71 -4.99
C MET A 91 -15.53 -3.24 -5.36
N VAL A 92 -14.97 -2.37 -4.51
CA VAL A 92 -14.89 -0.93 -4.75
C VAL A 92 -13.47 -0.61 -5.19
N VAL A 93 -13.32 0.08 -6.32
CA VAL A 93 -12.02 0.52 -6.82
C VAL A 93 -12.00 2.02 -7.03
N VAL A 94 -10.86 2.65 -6.72
CA VAL A 94 -10.67 4.09 -6.70
C VAL A 94 -9.37 4.44 -7.42
N GLY A 95 -9.44 5.30 -8.45
CA GLY A 95 -8.26 5.61 -9.26
C GLY A 95 -8.44 6.82 -10.17
N GLY A 96 -7.33 7.36 -10.63
CA GLY A 96 -7.22 8.51 -11.53
C GLY A 96 -5.82 8.62 -12.12
N ASP A 97 -5.45 9.83 -12.55
CA ASP A 97 -4.10 10.14 -13.04
C ASP A 97 -3.12 10.29 -11.87
N THR A 98 -1.98 9.61 -11.95
CA THR A 98 -0.97 9.58 -10.87
C THR A 98 0.29 10.37 -11.23
N PHE A 99 0.54 10.71 -12.50
CA PHE A 99 1.81 11.33 -12.87
C PHE A 99 1.63 12.57 -13.73
N ASP A 100 2.25 13.67 -13.29
CA ASP A 100 2.26 14.90 -14.07
C ASP A 100 3.15 14.75 -15.31
N LYS A 101 2.51 14.86 -16.49
CA LYS A 101 3.18 14.82 -17.81
C LYS A 101 4.38 15.76 -17.94
N SER A 102 4.34 16.91 -17.27
CA SER A 102 5.33 17.97 -17.42
C SER A 102 6.60 17.77 -16.60
N ILE A 103 6.53 16.98 -15.51
CA ILE A 103 7.62 16.85 -14.54
C ILE A 103 7.97 15.40 -14.16
N GLU A 104 7.03 14.47 -14.31
CA GLU A 104 7.19 13.05 -13.93
C GLU A 104 7.19 12.10 -15.13
N GLY A 105 7.05 12.65 -16.35
CA GLY A 105 6.99 11.84 -17.57
C GLY A 105 5.67 11.10 -17.73
N GLY A 106 4.62 11.54 -17.01
CA GLY A 106 3.24 11.04 -17.12
C GLY A 106 2.74 10.89 -18.55
N THR A 107 1.71 10.07 -18.74
CA THR A 107 1.09 9.85 -20.07
C THR A 107 -0.40 10.17 -20.06
N ASP A 108 -1.09 9.89 -21.17
CA ASP A 108 -2.56 9.97 -21.23
C ASP A 108 -3.24 8.81 -20.49
N TYR A 109 -2.49 7.80 -20.03
CA TYR A 109 -3.03 6.78 -19.15
C TYR A 109 -3.36 7.37 -17.79
N ASN A 110 -4.48 6.96 -17.22
CA ASN A 110 -4.75 7.19 -15.81
C ASN A 110 -4.27 5.95 -15.07
N GLU A 111 -3.03 5.95 -14.57
CA GLU A 111 -2.38 4.74 -14.05
C GLU A 111 -3.22 4.07 -12.96
N GLY A 112 -3.90 4.86 -12.12
CA GLY A 112 -4.79 4.34 -11.09
C GLY A 112 -6.06 3.68 -11.64
N GLU A 113 -6.60 4.16 -12.76
CA GLU A 113 -7.74 3.53 -13.43
C GLU A 113 -7.30 2.24 -14.15
N GLU A 114 -6.12 2.21 -14.76
CA GLU A 114 -5.56 1.01 -15.41
C GLU A 114 -5.26 -0.11 -14.40
N ALA A 115 -4.56 0.20 -13.31
CA ALA A 115 -4.30 -0.77 -12.25
C ALA A 115 -5.58 -1.31 -11.62
N THR A 116 -6.52 -0.43 -11.30
CA THR A 116 -7.82 -0.88 -10.76
C THR A 116 -8.66 -1.63 -11.79
N ALA A 117 -8.57 -1.32 -13.08
CA ALA A 117 -9.22 -2.08 -14.14
C ALA A 117 -8.64 -3.50 -14.22
N GLN A 118 -7.32 -3.64 -14.17
CA GLN A 118 -6.63 -4.94 -14.18
C GLN A 118 -7.07 -5.80 -13.00
N ALA A 119 -7.09 -5.25 -11.78
CA ALA A 119 -7.58 -5.94 -10.59
C ALA A 119 -9.02 -6.47 -10.76
N LEU A 120 -9.90 -5.69 -11.41
CA LEU A 120 -11.28 -6.13 -11.69
C LEU A 120 -11.34 -7.30 -12.68
N THR A 121 -10.39 -7.44 -13.62
CA THR A 121 -10.35 -8.58 -14.55
C THR A 121 -10.10 -9.90 -13.81
N TYR A 122 -9.38 -9.87 -12.69
CA TYR A 122 -9.16 -11.03 -11.83
C TYR A 122 -10.37 -11.38 -10.96
N MET A 123 -11.37 -10.50 -10.87
CA MET A 123 -12.50 -10.61 -9.93
C MET A 123 -13.88 -10.65 -10.63
N PRO A 124 -14.10 -11.47 -11.69
CA PRO A 124 -15.33 -11.43 -12.50
C PRO A 124 -16.61 -11.81 -11.74
N GLY A 125 -16.51 -12.45 -10.57
CA GLY A 125 -17.64 -12.79 -9.71
C GLY A 125 -18.11 -11.67 -8.77
N PHE A 126 -17.37 -10.55 -8.70
CA PHE A 126 -17.69 -9.45 -7.80
C PHE A 126 -18.51 -8.37 -8.50
N THR A 127 -19.47 -7.81 -7.77
CA THR A 127 -20.17 -6.60 -8.18
C THR A 127 -19.22 -5.42 -8.09
N THR A 128 -18.88 -4.84 -9.26
CA THR A 128 -17.87 -3.79 -9.38
C THR A 128 -18.44 -2.40 -9.09
N VAL A 129 -17.72 -1.59 -8.34
CA VAL A 129 -18.00 -0.17 -8.12
C VAL A 129 -16.75 0.63 -8.46
N LYS A 130 -16.82 1.39 -9.54
CA LYS A 130 -15.70 2.21 -10.03
C LYS A 130 -15.88 3.65 -9.57
N LEU A 131 -14.92 4.15 -8.79
CA LEU A 131 -14.80 5.55 -8.40
C LEU A 131 -13.60 6.13 -9.14
N TRP A 132 -13.86 6.57 -10.36
CA TRP A 132 -12.83 6.95 -11.31
C TRP A 132 -12.98 8.42 -11.70
N THR A 133 -11.86 9.07 -11.93
CA THR A 133 -11.83 10.48 -12.36
C THR A 133 -12.54 10.66 -13.69
N THR A 134 -12.34 9.75 -14.64
CA THR A 134 -12.99 9.77 -15.96
C THR A 134 -14.51 9.60 -15.90
N LEU A 135 -15.03 8.98 -14.84
CA LEU A 135 -16.47 8.82 -14.60
C LEU A 135 -17.09 10.06 -13.94
N GLY A 136 -16.28 11.04 -13.52
CA GLY A 136 -16.74 12.27 -12.87
C GLY A 136 -17.43 12.02 -11.52
N ASN A 137 -17.24 10.84 -10.92
CA ASN A 137 -17.90 10.42 -9.68
C ASN A 137 -16.93 10.34 -8.48
N LEU A 138 -15.64 10.61 -8.68
CA LEU A 138 -14.63 10.52 -7.63
C LEU A 138 -14.62 11.76 -6.72
N SER A 139 -15.09 11.58 -5.48
CA SER A 139 -14.97 12.58 -4.41
C SER A 139 -14.80 11.88 -3.06
N SER A 140 -14.33 12.60 -2.04
CA SER A 140 -14.23 12.05 -0.68
C SER A 140 -15.59 11.63 -0.12
N GLU A 141 -16.68 12.31 -0.51
CA GLU A 141 -18.06 11.95 -0.13
C GLU A 141 -18.51 10.66 -0.83
N THR A 142 -18.21 10.50 -2.13
CA THR A 142 -18.53 9.26 -2.86
C THR A 142 -17.75 8.08 -2.29
N ILE A 143 -16.46 8.28 -2.01
CA ILE A 143 -15.60 7.28 -1.34
C ILE A 143 -16.21 6.87 0.00
N GLN A 144 -16.51 7.86 0.86
CA GLN A 144 -17.12 7.63 2.17
C GLN A 144 -18.43 6.84 2.05
N THR A 145 -19.27 7.19 1.08
CA THR A 145 -20.60 6.61 0.86
C THR A 145 -20.51 5.18 0.36
N GLU A 146 -19.69 4.89 -0.64
CA GLU A 146 -19.58 3.55 -1.21
C GLU A 146 -18.96 2.55 -0.25
N ILE A 147 -17.95 2.97 0.52
CA ILE A 147 -17.31 2.12 1.52
C ILE A 147 -18.28 1.85 2.68
N SER A 148 -19.05 2.86 3.09
CA SER A 148 -20.07 2.72 4.15
C SER A 148 -21.17 1.70 3.82
N LYS A 149 -21.42 1.40 2.54
CA LYS A 149 -22.37 0.34 2.12
C LYS A 149 -21.83 -1.07 2.43
N GLY A 150 -20.51 -1.22 2.51
CA GLY A 150 -19.78 -2.47 2.66
C GLY A 150 -19.32 -3.04 1.30
N CYS A 151 -18.12 -3.61 1.30
CA CYS A 151 -17.52 -4.35 0.19
C CYS A 151 -16.56 -5.41 0.76
N GLY A 152 -16.32 -6.50 0.03
CA GLY A 152 -15.32 -7.50 0.40
C GLY A 152 -13.91 -7.06 0.08
N PHE A 153 -13.74 -6.34 -1.03
CA PHE A 153 -12.47 -5.75 -1.45
C PHE A 153 -12.60 -4.27 -1.74
N LEU A 154 -11.52 -3.57 -1.44
CA LEU A 154 -11.35 -2.14 -1.66
C LEU A 154 -9.96 -1.91 -2.21
N TYR A 155 -9.84 -1.23 -3.34
CA TYR A 155 -8.56 -0.94 -3.96
C TYR A 155 -8.44 0.55 -4.31
N PHE A 156 -7.44 1.22 -3.78
CA PHE A 156 -7.07 2.59 -4.13
C PHE A 156 -5.75 2.58 -4.89
N CYS A 157 -5.64 3.25 -6.04
CA CYS A 157 -4.38 3.43 -6.75
C CYS A 157 -4.20 4.89 -7.17
N GLY A 158 -3.18 5.56 -6.63
CA GLY A 158 -2.93 7.00 -6.78
C GLY A 158 -1.81 7.47 -5.86
N HIS A 159 -1.86 8.72 -5.40
CA HIS A 159 -0.89 9.26 -4.45
C HIS A 159 -1.27 8.97 -2.99
N GLY A 160 -0.23 8.79 -2.18
CA GLY A 160 -0.33 8.48 -0.77
C GLY A 160 0.43 9.45 0.13
N SER A 161 0.05 9.44 1.39
CA SER A 161 0.81 9.98 2.51
C SER A 161 0.30 9.34 3.81
N PRO A 162 0.98 9.52 4.95
CA PRO A 162 0.48 9.08 6.23
C PRO A 162 -0.86 9.70 6.65
N LYS A 163 -1.32 10.78 5.99
CA LYS A 163 -2.55 11.50 6.36
C LYS A 163 -3.69 11.41 5.35
N SER A 164 -3.39 11.14 4.09
CA SER A 164 -4.38 11.21 3.02
C SER A 164 -3.97 10.43 1.79
N TRP A 165 -4.99 10.01 1.04
CA TRP A 165 -4.87 9.50 -0.31
C TRP A 165 -5.57 10.46 -1.29
N ALA A 166 -5.02 10.64 -2.49
CA ALA A 166 -5.61 11.45 -3.54
C ALA A 166 -5.07 11.07 -4.93
N THR A 167 -5.67 11.62 -5.98
CA THR A 167 -5.24 11.47 -7.39
C THR A 167 -5.56 12.74 -8.16
N HIS A 168 -5.28 12.78 -9.47
CA HIS A 168 -5.57 13.91 -10.34
C HIS A 168 -6.54 13.51 -11.46
N ASN A 169 -7.25 14.51 -12.01
CA ASN A 169 -7.88 14.33 -13.32
C ASN A 169 -6.79 14.43 -14.38
N ASN A 170 -6.95 13.70 -15.48
CA ASN A 170 -5.99 13.77 -16.57
C ASN A 170 -5.79 15.21 -17.07
N GLY A 171 -4.55 15.69 -17.04
CA GLY A 171 -4.20 17.06 -17.44
C GLY A 171 -4.50 18.16 -16.40
N ASP A 172 -4.98 17.82 -15.19
CA ASP A 172 -5.11 18.75 -14.06
C ASP A 172 -4.31 18.27 -12.84
N TYR A 173 -3.02 18.57 -12.86
CA TYR A 173 -2.06 18.25 -11.79
C TYR A 173 -1.99 19.31 -10.69
N LYS A 174 -2.83 20.36 -10.77
CA LYS A 174 -2.91 21.40 -9.74
C LYS A 174 -3.97 21.09 -8.70
N ASN A 175 -5.10 20.53 -9.12
CA ASN A 175 -6.20 20.23 -8.24
C ASN A 175 -6.22 18.74 -7.89
N TRP A 176 -6.13 18.46 -6.59
CA TRP A 176 -6.30 17.12 -6.06
C TRP A 176 -7.75 16.66 -6.13
N THR A 177 -7.96 15.44 -6.60
CA THR A 177 -9.25 14.75 -6.68
C THR A 177 -9.29 13.58 -5.69
N GLY A 178 -10.48 13.27 -5.16
CA GLY A 178 -10.66 12.16 -4.22
C GLY A 178 -10.17 12.39 -2.78
N MET A 179 -9.22 13.31 -2.54
CA MET A 179 -8.64 13.76 -1.25
C MET A 179 -9.30 13.17 0.03
N TYR A 180 -8.98 11.91 0.32
CA TYR A 180 -9.59 11.14 1.41
C TYR A 180 -8.64 11.09 2.59
N LYS A 181 -8.96 11.87 3.62
CA LYS A 181 -8.10 12.07 4.80
C LYS A 181 -8.38 11.02 5.87
N ASN A 182 -7.35 10.63 6.61
CA ASN A 182 -7.50 9.70 7.74
C ASN A 182 -8.51 10.18 8.80
N THR A 183 -8.68 11.50 8.96
CA THR A 183 -9.67 12.11 9.85
C THR A 183 -11.12 11.87 9.45
N MET A 184 -11.39 11.51 8.19
CA MET A 184 -12.73 11.22 7.66
C MET A 184 -13.16 9.77 7.98
N MET A 185 -12.21 8.86 8.15
CA MET A 185 -12.47 7.42 8.31
C MET A 185 -13.23 7.08 9.59
N LYS A 186 -13.14 7.94 10.62
CA LYS A 186 -13.89 7.78 11.88
C LYS A 186 -15.42 7.77 11.67
N ASP A 187 -15.88 8.36 10.56
CA ASP A 187 -17.29 8.50 10.21
C ASP A 187 -17.77 7.37 9.27
N LEU A 188 -16.93 6.35 8.99
CA LEU A 188 -17.32 5.17 8.21
C LEU A 188 -18.34 4.33 8.97
N THR A 189 -19.44 3.99 8.31
CA THR A 189 -20.59 3.32 8.94
C THR A 189 -20.74 1.83 8.59
N ASN A 190 -19.78 1.25 7.86
CA ASN A 190 -19.73 -0.17 7.47
C ASN A 190 -19.32 -1.12 8.61
N THR A 191 -19.81 -0.89 9.83
CA THR A 191 -19.57 -1.81 10.96
C THR A 191 -20.14 -3.20 10.63
N GLY A 192 -19.34 -4.25 10.85
CA GLY A 192 -19.64 -5.64 10.46
C GLY A 192 -19.43 -5.96 8.98
N LYS A 193 -18.96 -5.01 8.15
CA LYS A 193 -18.76 -5.17 6.69
C LYS A 193 -17.39 -4.63 6.28
N TYR A 194 -16.36 -5.34 6.69
CA TYR A 194 -14.99 -4.85 6.67
C TYR A 194 -14.23 -5.35 5.43
N PRO A 195 -13.92 -4.52 4.42
CA PRO A 195 -13.14 -4.97 3.26
C PRO A 195 -11.71 -5.35 3.62
N ILE A 196 -11.09 -6.15 2.75
CA ILE A 196 -9.63 -6.19 2.58
C ILE A 196 -9.24 -5.00 1.70
N LEU A 197 -8.35 -4.14 2.21
CA LEU A 197 -7.92 -2.92 1.54
C LEU A 197 -6.54 -3.11 0.90
N LEU A 198 -6.44 -2.85 -0.39
CA LEU A 198 -5.18 -2.63 -1.09
C LEU A 198 -5.06 -1.14 -1.38
N VAL A 199 -3.90 -0.55 -1.11
CA VAL A 199 -3.68 0.88 -1.37
C VAL A 199 -2.30 1.11 -1.97
N GLY A 200 -2.31 1.64 -3.19
CA GLY A 200 -1.16 2.19 -3.88
C GLY A 200 -0.94 3.66 -3.61
N GLY A 201 0.33 4.03 -3.68
CA GLY A 201 0.86 5.34 -3.36
C GLY A 201 1.96 5.27 -2.29
N CYS A 202 2.53 6.43 -2.00
CA CYS A 202 3.62 6.55 -1.04
C CYS A 202 3.12 6.61 0.41
N HIS A 203 3.82 5.96 1.33
CA HIS A 203 3.74 6.15 2.79
C HIS A 203 2.36 5.98 3.43
N ASN A 204 1.38 5.40 2.72
CA ASN A 204 0.03 5.17 3.24
C ASN A 204 0.09 4.28 4.50
N SER A 205 1.06 3.37 4.52
CA SER A 205 1.32 2.38 5.57
C SER A 205 2.60 2.66 6.38
N GLU A 206 3.11 3.91 6.43
CA GLU A 206 4.29 4.30 7.23
C GLU A 206 4.00 4.21 8.75
N PHE A 207 4.10 3.00 9.31
CA PHE A 207 3.61 2.69 10.66
C PHE A 207 4.50 3.23 11.79
N ASP A 208 5.67 3.77 11.49
CA ASP A 208 6.57 4.46 12.44
C ASP A 208 6.34 5.98 12.49
N THR A 209 5.27 6.46 11.83
CA THR A 209 4.75 7.82 12.04
C THR A 209 4.46 8.08 13.52
N ALA A 210 4.83 9.27 13.99
CA ALA A 210 4.58 9.67 15.38
C ALA A 210 4.65 11.19 15.55
N PRO A 211 3.84 11.81 16.44
CA PRO A 211 3.87 13.27 16.67
C PRO A 211 5.24 13.81 17.08
N LYS A 212 6.09 12.98 17.72
CA LYS A 212 7.48 13.34 18.07
C LYS A 212 8.34 13.65 16.83
N ASN A 213 8.01 13.09 15.67
CA ASN A 213 8.74 13.30 14.41
C ASN A 213 8.64 14.76 13.95
N LEU A 214 7.62 15.51 14.39
CA LEU A 214 7.54 16.96 14.18
C LEU A 214 8.71 17.70 14.83
N LEU A 215 8.99 17.38 16.10
CA LEU A 215 10.08 17.99 16.85
C LEU A 215 11.44 17.51 16.35
N LEU A 216 11.58 16.20 16.13
CA LEU A 216 12.83 15.61 15.65
C LEU A 216 13.20 16.13 14.25
N GLY A 217 12.22 16.24 13.34
CA GLY A 217 12.40 16.80 12.01
C GLY A 217 12.85 18.26 12.06
N PHE A 218 12.17 19.10 12.85
CA PHE A 218 12.57 20.50 13.03
C PHE A 218 13.97 20.65 13.65
N LEU A 219 14.33 19.82 14.64
CA LEU A 219 15.67 19.85 15.23
C LEU A 219 16.77 19.44 14.24
N LYS A 220 16.45 18.57 13.28
CA LYS A 220 17.39 18.06 12.27
C LYS A 220 17.56 19.02 11.09
N GLU A 221 16.46 19.57 10.59
CA GLU A 221 16.43 20.38 9.35
C GLU A 221 16.34 21.88 9.61
N GLY A 222 16.08 22.32 10.84
CA GLY A 222 15.90 23.73 11.15
C GLY A 222 14.68 24.32 10.42
N PHE A 223 14.84 25.51 9.81
CA PHE A 223 13.76 26.15 9.06
C PHE A 223 13.46 25.44 7.73
N ASP A 224 14.46 24.79 7.13
CA ASP A 224 14.33 24.00 5.89
C ASP A 224 13.27 22.90 6.03
N TYR A 225 12.96 22.49 7.27
CA TYR A 225 11.89 21.55 7.60
C TYR A 225 10.52 21.98 7.04
N PHE A 226 10.24 23.28 7.02
CA PHE A 226 8.98 23.85 6.54
C PHE A 226 9.07 24.43 5.13
N GLU A 227 10.23 24.36 4.49
CA GLU A 227 10.46 24.97 3.18
C GLU A 227 10.10 24.01 2.05
N VAL A 228 9.59 24.59 0.96
CA VAL A 228 9.43 23.92 -0.34
C VAL A 228 10.06 24.83 -1.38
N ASN A 229 10.97 24.28 -2.17
CA ASN A 229 11.52 24.91 -3.36
C ASN A 229 11.71 23.87 -4.47
N ASP A 230 12.15 24.31 -5.64
CA ASP A 230 12.26 23.47 -6.84
C ASP A 230 13.15 22.22 -6.68
N THR A 231 14.04 22.22 -5.68
CA THR A 231 15.01 21.14 -5.43
C THR A 231 14.87 20.48 -4.05
N TRP A 232 14.04 21.04 -3.17
CA TRP A 232 13.94 20.62 -1.77
C TRP A 232 12.50 20.64 -1.30
N PHE A 233 12.14 19.54 -0.65
CA PHE A 233 10.85 19.34 -0.02
C PHE A 233 11.11 18.99 1.45
N GLY A 234 10.91 19.98 2.34
CA GLY A 234 11.14 19.82 3.76
C GLY A 234 10.31 18.68 4.36
N SER A 235 10.87 17.97 5.34
CA SER A 235 10.25 16.74 5.86
C SER A 235 8.89 16.96 6.52
N TYR A 236 8.49 18.20 6.82
CA TYR A 236 7.14 18.53 7.26
C TYR A 236 6.08 18.06 6.25
N TYR A 237 6.34 18.15 4.95
CA TYR A 237 5.34 17.81 3.95
C TYR A 237 5.27 16.31 3.62
N LYS A 238 6.13 15.50 4.24
CA LYS A 238 6.01 14.03 4.24
C LYS A 238 4.98 13.52 5.24
N TYR A 239 4.56 14.37 6.18
CA TYR A 239 3.55 14.06 7.18
C TYR A 239 3.87 12.89 8.12
N ASN A 240 5.14 12.48 8.24
CA ASN A 240 5.58 11.42 9.17
C ASN A 240 5.32 11.73 10.66
N TYR A 241 4.86 12.96 10.96
CA TYR A 241 4.39 13.35 12.28
C TYR A 241 2.90 13.08 12.53
N ALA A 242 2.22 12.40 11.60
CA ALA A 242 0.89 11.86 11.85
C ALA A 242 0.89 11.01 13.13
N LEU A 243 -0.27 10.95 13.81
CA LEU A 243 -0.39 10.11 15.01
C LEU A 243 -0.22 8.64 14.65
N GLU A 244 -0.89 8.23 13.56
CA GLU A 244 -0.86 6.92 12.93
C GLU A 244 -1.05 7.11 11.42
N CYS A 245 -0.48 6.20 10.62
CA CYS A 245 -0.58 6.23 9.16
C CYS A 245 -2.00 6.00 8.66
N TRP A 246 -2.23 6.37 7.40
CA TRP A 246 -3.54 6.36 6.76
C TRP A 246 -4.14 4.95 6.75
N SER A 247 -3.36 3.94 6.36
CA SER A 247 -3.77 2.54 6.30
C SER A 247 -4.17 2.02 7.67
N TRP A 248 -3.38 2.30 8.72
CA TRP A 248 -3.73 1.84 10.07
C TRP A 248 -4.99 2.51 10.59
N VAL A 249 -5.14 3.83 10.42
CA VAL A 249 -6.38 4.53 10.82
C VAL A 249 -7.60 3.91 10.13
N PHE A 250 -7.47 3.53 8.85
CA PHE A 250 -8.53 2.83 8.12
C PHE A 250 -8.90 1.48 8.77
N VAL A 251 -7.89 0.72 9.18
CA VAL A 251 -8.07 -0.60 9.80
C VAL A 251 -8.62 -0.49 11.24
N LYS A 252 -8.14 0.45 12.06
CA LYS A 252 -8.47 0.51 13.49
C LYS A 252 -9.78 1.21 13.86
N VAL A 253 -10.40 1.96 12.93
CA VAL A 253 -11.72 2.57 13.19
C VAL A 253 -12.81 1.48 13.30
N LYS A 254 -13.94 1.81 13.95
CA LYS A 254 -15.05 0.86 14.18
C LYS A 254 -15.69 0.33 12.89
N GLY A 255 -15.81 1.20 11.89
CA GLY A 255 -16.09 0.84 10.49
C GLY A 255 -14.80 0.41 9.79
N GLY A 256 -14.54 0.94 8.60
CA GLY A 256 -13.22 0.79 7.95
C GLY A 256 -12.97 -0.61 7.41
N ALA A 257 -11.71 -1.03 7.34
CA ALA A 257 -11.25 -2.28 6.72
C ALA A 257 -10.86 -3.32 7.79
N ILE A 258 -10.84 -4.62 7.45
CA ILE A 258 -10.35 -5.65 8.39
C ILE A 258 -8.83 -5.78 8.33
N ALA A 259 -8.25 -5.51 7.15
CA ALA A 259 -6.83 -5.47 6.90
C ALA A 259 -6.51 -4.49 5.76
N SER A 260 -5.25 -4.07 5.68
CA SER A 260 -4.72 -3.22 4.61
C SER A 260 -3.34 -3.70 4.18
N THR A 261 -3.03 -3.62 2.89
CA THR A 261 -1.66 -3.68 2.36
C THR A 261 -1.34 -2.43 1.56
N GLY A 262 -0.11 -1.93 1.68
CA GLY A 262 0.37 -0.73 0.98
C GLY A 262 1.76 -0.31 1.46
N SER A 263 2.34 0.72 0.85
CA SER A 263 3.74 1.09 1.05
C SER A 263 4.00 1.90 2.35
N SER A 264 5.09 1.59 3.04
CA SER A 264 5.69 2.37 4.13
C SER A 264 6.61 3.49 3.67
N GLY A 265 7.07 3.44 2.42
CA GLY A 265 8.01 4.38 1.81
C GLY A 265 7.43 5.00 0.54
N PHE A 266 8.30 5.47 -0.37
CA PHE A 266 7.84 5.80 -1.72
C PHE A 266 7.42 4.54 -2.46
N GLY A 267 6.19 4.55 -2.97
CA GLY A 267 5.72 3.60 -3.96
C GLY A 267 6.38 3.85 -5.32
N GLY A 268 6.33 2.85 -6.18
CA GLY A 268 6.83 2.91 -7.55
C GLY A 268 5.75 2.47 -8.53
N VAL A 269 5.54 3.24 -9.60
CA VAL A 269 4.65 2.84 -10.69
C VAL A 269 5.35 3.20 -12.00
N ASN A 270 5.38 2.26 -12.93
CA ASN A 270 5.90 2.52 -14.28
C ASN A 270 4.87 3.33 -15.07
N VAL A 271 5.33 4.11 -16.04
CA VAL A 271 4.50 5.07 -16.75
C VAL A 271 4.52 4.77 -18.24
N GLY A 272 3.37 4.86 -18.91
CA GLY A 272 3.28 4.69 -20.36
C GLY A 272 3.17 3.24 -20.84
N ASP A 273 3.74 2.98 -22.02
CA ASP A 273 3.82 1.68 -22.71
C ASP A 273 5.10 1.73 -23.57
N TYR A 274 6.24 1.66 -22.89
CA TYR A 274 7.56 1.82 -23.50
C TYR A 274 7.99 0.62 -24.33
N ASN A 275 7.47 -0.57 -24.02
CA ASN A 275 7.76 -1.79 -24.77
C ASN A 275 6.84 -1.94 -26.01
N HIS A 276 5.80 -1.12 -26.13
CA HIS A 276 4.82 -1.06 -27.22
C HIS A 276 4.03 -2.36 -27.40
N ASP A 277 3.70 -3.05 -26.31
CA ASP A 277 2.87 -4.26 -26.32
C ASP A 277 1.37 -3.97 -26.21
N GLY A 278 0.98 -2.71 -26.00
CA GLY A 278 -0.40 -2.25 -25.87
C GLY A 278 -0.98 -2.43 -24.47
N ILE A 279 -0.15 -2.77 -23.49
CA ILE A 279 -0.46 -2.84 -22.06
C ILE A 279 0.23 -1.66 -21.38
N ALA A 280 -0.45 -1.02 -20.42
CA ALA A 280 0.17 0.05 -19.67
C ALA A 280 1.27 -0.53 -18.73
N ASP A 281 2.48 0.03 -18.77
CA ASP A 281 3.60 -0.45 -17.96
C ASP A 281 3.29 -0.40 -16.46
N CYS A 282 2.37 0.49 -16.04
CA CYS A 282 1.94 0.66 -14.65
C CYS A 282 1.39 -0.62 -14.02
N ILE A 283 0.92 -1.58 -14.82
CA ILE A 283 0.41 -2.88 -14.33
C ILE A 283 1.38 -4.05 -14.56
N GLN A 284 2.53 -3.79 -15.18
CA GLN A 284 3.49 -4.82 -15.58
C GLN A 284 4.68 -4.95 -14.63
N GLY A 285 4.86 -4.00 -13.70
CA GLY A 285 5.88 -4.05 -12.66
C GLY A 285 5.54 -3.16 -11.47
N LEU A 286 6.50 -3.03 -10.54
CA LEU A 286 6.39 -2.19 -9.35
C LEU A 286 5.07 -2.39 -8.57
N ASP A 287 4.53 -1.34 -7.94
CA ASP A 287 3.34 -1.41 -7.08
C ASP A 287 2.13 -1.97 -7.85
N GLY A 288 1.93 -1.56 -9.11
CA GLY A 288 0.74 -1.97 -9.86
C GLY A 288 0.68 -3.46 -10.16
N TRP A 289 1.82 -4.12 -10.44
CA TRP A 289 1.87 -5.58 -10.51
C TRP A 289 1.65 -6.20 -9.13
N PHE A 290 2.35 -5.71 -8.11
CA PHE A 290 2.30 -6.24 -6.74
C PHE A 290 0.86 -6.24 -6.20
N GLU A 291 0.17 -5.11 -6.31
CA GLU A 291 -1.20 -4.92 -5.83
C GLU A 291 -2.20 -5.76 -6.62
N CYS A 292 -2.07 -5.81 -7.95
CA CYS A 292 -2.99 -6.59 -8.78
C CYS A 292 -2.85 -8.10 -8.57
N GLU A 293 -1.63 -8.58 -8.29
CA GLU A 293 -1.34 -10.00 -8.10
C GLU A 293 -2.09 -10.60 -6.90
N PHE A 294 -2.31 -9.83 -5.85
CA PHE A 294 -3.12 -10.25 -4.70
C PHE A 294 -4.52 -10.73 -5.13
N PHE A 295 -5.19 -9.99 -6.02
CA PHE A 295 -6.53 -10.33 -6.50
C PHE A 295 -6.52 -11.59 -7.38
N ARG A 296 -5.47 -11.75 -8.20
CA ARG A 296 -5.26 -12.94 -9.02
C ARG A 296 -5.09 -14.19 -8.15
N LEU A 297 -4.20 -14.13 -7.17
CA LEU A 297 -3.94 -15.22 -6.22
C LEU A 297 -5.18 -15.60 -5.42
N TYR A 298 -5.92 -14.59 -4.94
CA TYR A 298 -7.16 -14.84 -4.20
C TYR A 298 -8.21 -15.57 -5.05
N ASN A 299 -8.52 -15.05 -6.25
CA ASN A 299 -9.68 -15.53 -7.00
C ASN A 299 -9.38 -16.65 -8.01
N GLN A 300 -8.18 -16.67 -8.60
CA GLN A 300 -7.80 -17.68 -9.60
C GLN A 300 -7.07 -18.87 -8.97
N GLU A 301 -6.19 -18.63 -7.99
CA GLU A 301 -5.45 -19.69 -7.29
C GLU A 301 -6.14 -20.14 -6.00
N ASN A 302 -7.24 -19.48 -5.60
CA ASN A 302 -8.04 -19.81 -4.43
C ASN A 302 -7.22 -19.78 -3.11
N ILE A 303 -6.24 -18.88 -3.02
CA ILE A 303 -5.43 -18.66 -1.82
C ILE A 303 -6.18 -17.67 -0.93
N THR A 304 -6.80 -18.19 0.14
CA THR A 304 -7.81 -17.47 0.92
C THR A 304 -7.39 -17.13 2.34
N ILE A 305 -6.20 -17.53 2.79
CA ILE A 305 -5.64 -17.08 4.08
C ILE A 305 -4.83 -15.81 3.80
N LEU A 306 -5.16 -14.71 4.49
CA LEU A 306 -4.66 -13.37 4.16
C LEU A 306 -3.13 -13.28 4.13
N GLY A 307 -2.46 -13.79 5.17
CA GLY A 307 -1.01 -13.82 5.24
C GLY A 307 -0.40 -14.69 4.14
N GLN A 308 -1.02 -15.85 3.84
CA GLN A 308 -0.57 -16.70 2.74
C GLN A 308 -0.73 -16.01 1.38
N THR A 309 -1.86 -15.35 1.12
CA THR A 309 -2.09 -14.61 -0.14
C THR A 309 -1.04 -13.51 -0.29
N ASN A 310 -0.82 -12.72 0.76
CA ASN A 310 0.17 -11.65 0.77
C ASN A 310 1.58 -12.19 0.52
N ASP A 311 2.03 -13.20 1.26
CA ASP A 311 3.36 -13.78 1.08
C ASP A 311 3.58 -14.38 -0.31
N GLN A 312 2.53 -14.92 -0.94
CA GLN A 312 2.62 -15.40 -2.33
C GLN A 312 2.81 -14.25 -3.33
N VAL A 313 2.33 -13.04 -3.03
CA VAL A 313 2.68 -11.85 -3.81
C VAL A 313 4.18 -11.55 -3.70
N TYR A 314 4.76 -11.58 -2.49
CA TYR A 314 6.21 -11.37 -2.29
C TYR A 314 7.02 -12.40 -3.07
N ASN A 315 6.68 -13.67 -2.92
CA ASN A 315 7.34 -14.77 -3.64
C ASN A 315 7.23 -14.59 -5.16
N GLY A 316 6.04 -14.27 -5.66
CA GLY A 316 5.83 -14.02 -7.07
C GLY A 316 6.66 -12.84 -7.57
N TYR A 317 6.72 -11.75 -6.80
CA TYR A 317 7.50 -10.58 -7.18
C TYR A 317 9.01 -10.90 -7.23
N ALA A 318 9.54 -11.51 -6.18
CA ALA A 318 10.94 -11.94 -6.10
C ALA A 318 11.37 -12.87 -7.25
N GLN A 319 10.43 -13.68 -7.78
CA GLN A 319 10.69 -14.58 -8.90
C GLN A 319 10.64 -13.91 -10.27
N ASN A 320 9.89 -12.81 -10.42
CA ASN A 320 9.63 -12.19 -11.72
C ASN A 320 10.43 -10.91 -11.96
N PHE A 321 10.95 -10.27 -10.90
CA PHE A 321 11.63 -8.96 -10.99
C PHE A 321 13.07 -9.04 -10.45
N PRO A 322 14.00 -8.22 -10.98
CA PRO A 322 15.42 -8.21 -10.61
C PRO A 322 15.69 -7.57 -9.23
N ILE A 323 15.08 -8.11 -8.16
CA ILE A 323 15.17 -7.57 -6.80
C ILE A 323 16.60 -7.54 -6.24
N ASP A 324 17.48 -8.41 -6.72
CA ASP A 324 18.89 -8.53 -6.28
C ASP A 324 19.83 -7.57 -7.02
N THR A 325 19.39 -7.02 -8.14
CA THR A 325 20.22 -6.24 -9.07
C THR A 325 19.64 -4.87 -9.41
N TYR A 326 18.39 -4.61 -9.02
CA TYR A 326 17.71 -3.33 -9.20
C TYR A 326 17.06 -2.86 -7.91
N ARG A 327 17.65 -1.82 -7.31
CA ARG A 327 17.25 -1.27 -6.00
C ARG A 327 15.78 -0.84 -5.91
N TYR A 328 15.18 -0.44 -7.03
CA TYR A 328 13.79 0.00 -7.04
C TYR A 328 12.84 -1.18 -6.87
N ASP A 329 13.05 -2.29 -7.58
CA ASP A 329 12.28 -3.53 -7.37
C ASP A 329 12.48 -4.10 -5.96
N ALA A 330 13.72 -4.08 -5.45
CA ALA A 330 14.03 -4.46 -4.06
C ALA A 330 13.18 -3.66 -3.06
N LYS A 331 13.08 -2.35 -3.27
CA LYS A 331 12.30 -1.44 -2.43
C LYS A 331 10.81 -1.75 -2.45
N ILE A 332 10.24 -2.16 -3.58
CA ILE A 332 8.81 -2.52 -3.67
C ILE A 332 8.51 -3.66 -2.67
N LEU A 333 9.32 -4.71 -2.67
CA LEU A 333 9.18 -5.80 -1.70
C LEU A 333 9.33 -5.31 -0.26
N GLN A 334 10.34 -4.51 0.03
CA GLN A 334 10.64 -4.12 1.40
C GLN A 334 9.64 -3.12 1.99
N THR A 335 8.93 -2.35 1.16
CA THR A 335 8.04 -1.28 1.64
C THR A 335 6.58 -1.69 1.78
N HIS A 336 6.12 -2.76 1.15
CA HIS A 336 4.72 -3.19 1.33
C HIS A 336 4.50 -3.73 2.74
N ILE A 337 3.47 -3.27 3.44
CA ILE A 337 3.19 -3.68 4.82
C ILE A 337 1.78 -4.25 4.92
N LEU A 338 1.66 -5.45 5.47
CA LEU A 338 0.35 -6.03 5.81
C LEU A 338 -0.07 -5.62 7.24
N LEU A 339 -1.08 -4.76 7.32
CA LEU A 339 -1.73 -4.36 8.57
C LEU A 339 -3.01 -5.18 8.76
N GLY A 340 -3.05 -6.07 9.76
CA GLY A 340 -4.17 -6.97 9.98
C GLY A 340 -3.78 -8.23 10.75
N ASP A 341 -4.64 -9.25 10.67
CA ASP A 341 -4.37 -10.60 11.17
C ASP A 341 -3.94 -11.50 10.01
N PRO A 342 -2.71 -12.05 10.01
CA PRO A 342 -2.23 -12.86 8.88
C PRO A 342 -2.92 -14.23 8.81
N SER A 343 -3.57 -14.68 9.89
CA SER A 343 -4.31 -15.95 9.94
C SER A 343 -5.77 -15.82 9.48
N LEU A 344 -6.23 -14.60 9.22
CA LEU A 344 -7.59 -14.31 8.78
C LEU A 344 -7.90 -15.06 7.48
N LYS A 345 -9.02 -15.78 7.45
CA LYS A 345 -9.58 -16.29 6.19
C LYS A 345 -10.37 -15.19 5.50
N ILE A 346 -9.92 -14.78 4.31
CA ILE A 346 -10.60 -13.82 3.46
C ILE A 346 -12.00 -14.34 3.11
N GLY A 347 -13.02 -13.55 3.41
CA GLY A 347 -14.44 -13.92 3.27
C GLY A 347 -15.04 -14.66 4.48
N GLY A 348 -14.27 -14.91 5.53
CA GLY A 348 -14.74 -15.54 6.78
C GLY A 348 -14.79 -17.08 6.74
N TYR A 349 -15.12 -17.67 7.88
CA TYR A 349 -15.27 -19.11 8.06
C TYR A 349 -16.75 -19.50 8.02
N ASN A 350 -17.05 -20.62 7.35
CA ASN A 350 -18.40 -21.21 7.33
C ASN A 350 -18.64 -22.07 8.56
#